data_AF-A0A5C6PGJ8-F1
#
_entry.id   AF-A0A5C6PGJ8-F1
#
_cell.length_a   1.000
_cell.length_b   1.000
_cell.length_c   1.000
_cell.angle_alpha   90.00
_cell.angle_beta   90.00
_cell.angle_gamma   90.00
#
_symmetry.space_group_name_H-M   'P 1'
#
loop_
_entity.id
_entity.type
_entity.pdbx_description
1 polymer ?
#
loop_
_entity_poly.entity_id
_entity_poly.type
_entity_poly.pdbx_seq_one_letter_code
_entity_poly.pdbx_strand_id
1 'polypeptide(L)'
;MPAMAAASGVSGLEKLTRRHDVKLSPPASVSVEECVLSVGEIVGHGSVKSASRMNSALVVFVDSIDKADQLVVAGVAVNGELTPVFPLSNPVKKVIVSNVPPFLKNDLLLRELGRHGRIVSLMPNGAEAHRPADQRSATHARRGQ
;
A
#
# COMPACT_ATOMS: atom_id res chain seq x y z
N MET A 1 12.66 28.54 -34.40
CA MET A 1 11.98 28.31 -33.12
C MET A 1 11.33 26.93 -33.18
N PRO A 2 11.92 25.85 -32.64
CA PRO A 2 11.26 24.55 -32.67
C PRO A 2 10.21 24.49 -31.54
N ALA A 3 9.01 24.05 -31.89
CA ALA A 3 7.92 23.79 -30.96
C ALA A 3 8.31 22.61 -30.04
N MET A 4 8.34 22.84 -28.72
CA MET A 4 8.48 21.75 -27.76
C MET A 4 7.25 20.85 -27.84
N ALA A 5 7.47 19.59 -28.18
CA ALA A 5 6.49 18.54 -28.08
C ALA A 5 6.14 18.34 -26.59
N ALA A 6 4.91 18.69 -26.22
CA ALA A 6 4.31 18.25 -24.97
C ALA A 6 4.10 16.72 -25.08
N ALA A 7 5.04 15.95 -24.54
CA ALA A 7 4.88 14.51 -24.41
C ALA A 7 3.68 14.24 -23.50
N SER A 8 2.57 13.84 -24.13
CA SER A 8 1.43 13.24 -23.45
C SER A 8 1.92 11.95 -22.78
N GLY A 9 2.09 12.02 -21.46
CA GLY A 9 2.58 10.93 -20.63
C GLY A 9 1.66 10.66 -19.45
N VAL A 10 0.34 10.77 -19.63
CA VAL A 10 -0.64 10.27 -18.65
C VAL A 10 -0.78 8.76 -18.83
N SER A 11 0.32 8.03 -18.74
CA SER A 11 0.34 6.57 -18.78
C SER A 11 0.75 6.06 -17.40
N GLY A 12 -0.24 5.80 -16.55
CA GLY A 12 -0.02 5.15 -15.25
C GLY A 12 -0.93 5.62 -14.10
N LEU A 13 -1.64 6.75 -14.25
CA LEU A 13 -2.55 7.27 -13.20
C LEU A 13 -3.70 6.30 -12.88
N GLU A 14 -4.19 5.54 -13.87
CA GLU A 14 -5.25 4.54 -13.70
C GLU A 14 -4.85 3.36 -12.80
N LYS A 15 -3.55 3.14 -12.59
CA LYS A 15 -3.01 2.08 -11.72
C LYS A 15 -2.76 2.55 -10.28
N LEU A 16 -2.87 3.87 -10.02
CA LEU A 16 -2.60 4.43 -8.71
C LEU A 16 -3.79 4.18 -7.78
N THR A 17 -3.53 3.45 -6.72
CA THR A 17 -4.48 3.18 -5.63
C THR A 17 -4.08 3.96 -4.38
N ARG A 18 -4.92 3.96 -3.34
CA ARG A 18 -4.59 4.57 -2.03
C ARG A 18 -3.30 4.04 -1.37
N ARG A 19 -2.71 2.96 -1.89
CA ARG A 19 -1.40 2.42 -1.47
C ARG A 19 -0.20 3.17 -2.03
N HIS A 20 -0.42 3.94 -3.09
CA HIS A 20 0.59 4.75 -3.75
C HIS A 20 0.60 6.18 -3.22
N ASP A 21 -0.21 6.45 -2.19
CA ASP A 21 -0.50 7.80 -1.72
C ASP A 21 -0.01 7.99 -0.29
N VAL A 22 0.68 9.10 -0.08
CA VAL A 22 1.17 9.56 1.20
C VAL A 22 0.59 10.92 1.56
N LYS A 23 0.12 11.02 2.81
CA LYS A 23 -0.39 12.24 3.41
C LYS A 23 0.70 12.90 4.24
N LEU A 24 0.98 14.13 3.90
CA LEU A 24 1.87 15.05 4.60
C LEU A 24 1.01 16.06 5.35
N SER A 25 1.43 16.44 6.55
CA SER A 25 0.82 17.54 7.29
C SER A 25 1.81 18.69 7.47
N PRO A 26 2.21 19.38 6.38
CA PRO A 26 3.12 20.50 6.47
C PRO A 26 2.42 21.74 7.07
N PRO A 27 3.17 22.67 7.67
CA PRO A 27 2.64 23.96 8.10
C PRO A 27 1.97 24.72 6.97
N ALA A 28 0.97 25.56 7.29
CA ALA A 28 0.16 26.20 6.27
C ALA A 28 0.94 27.15 5.33
N SER A 29 2.09 27.64 5.80
CA SER A 29 3.05 28.51 5.10
C SER A 29 3.81 27.82 3.96
N VAL A 30 3.86 26.49 3.94
CA VAL A 30 4.61 25.71 2.95
C VAL A 30 3.79 25.56 1.67
N SER A 31 4.43 25.80 0.52
CA SER A 31 3.79 25.62 -0.79
C SER A 31 3.74 24.14 -1.20
N VAL A 32 2.82 23.80 -2.11
CA VAL A 32 2.71 22.42 -2.60
C VAL A 32 3.96 22.00 -3.35
N GLU A 33 4.53 22.93 -4.11
CA GLU A 33 5.71 22.74 -4.95
C GLU A 33 6.94 22.40 -4.12
N GLU A 34 7.18 23.14 -3.04
CA GLU A 34 8.33 22.93 -2.15
C GLU A 34 8.29 21.56 -1.46
N CYS A 35 7.09 21.14 -1.06
CA CYS A 35 6.88 19.83 -0.47
C CYS A 35 7.12 18.71 -1.49
N VAL A 36 6.68 18.90 -2.74
CA VAL A 36 6.91 17.94 -3.83
C VAL A 36 8.38 17.84 -4.22
N LEU A 37 9.12 18.96 -4.20
CA LEU A 37 10.56 18.95 -4.44
C LEU A 37 11.28 18.11 -3.36
N SER A 38 10.96 18.36 -2.10
CA SER A 38 11.54 17.62 -0.96
C SER A 38 11.20 16.13 -1.02
N VAL A 39 9.97 15.76 -1.42
CA VAL A 39 9.58 14.37 -1.68
C VAL A 39 10.38 13.79 -2.86
N GLY A 40 10.54 14.56 -3.93
CA GLY A 40 11.30 14.19 -5.12
C GLY A 40 12.78 13.94 -4.86
N GLU A 41 13.38 14.56 -3.84
CA GLU A 41 14.76 14.27 -3.42
C GLU A 41 14.90 12.87 -2.79
N ILE A 42 13.86 12.38 -2.12
CA ILE A 42 13.87 11.07 -1.45
C ILE A 42 13.53 9.94 -2.44
N VAL A 43 12.46 10.10 -3.21
CA VAL A 43 11.95 9.03 -4.10
C VAL A 43 12.33 9.21 -5.57
N GLY A 44 12.95 10.34 -5.92
CA GLY A 44 13.24 10.74 -7.29
C GLY A 44 12.10 11.55 -7.92
N HIS A 45 12.46 12.64 -8.59
CA HIS A 45 11.51 13.58 -9.21
C HIS A 45 10.61 12.93 -10.27
N GLY A 46 11.08 11.91 -10.99
CA GLY A 46 10.27 11.17 -11.97
C GLY A 46 9.25 10.21 -11.37
N SER A 47 9.34 9.95 -10.07
CA SER A 47 8.47 9.01 -9.35
C SER A 47 7.18 9.67 -8.85
N VAL A 48 7.16 10.99 -8.69
CA VAL A 48 5.98 11.73 -8.25
C VAL A 48 5.02 11.90 -9.43
N LYS A 49 3.77 11.43 -9.27
CA LYS A 49 2.74 11.44 -10.33
C LYS A 49 1.74 12.57 -10.17
N SER A 50 1.38 12.88 -8.93
CA SER A 50 0.43 13.94 -8.62
C SER A 50 0.63 14.38 -7.18
N ALA A 51 0.29 15.64 -6.90
CA ALA A 51 0.23 16.17 -5.56
C ALA A 51 -0.94 17.14 -5.46
N SER A 52 -1.65 17.12 -4.34
CA SER A 52 -2.78 18.01 -4.10
C SER A 52 -2.90 18.36 -2.63
N ARG A 53 -3.30 19.60 -2.34
CA ARG A 53 -3.56 20.06 -0.97
C ARG A 53 -5.05 19.95 -0.67
N MET A 54 -5.41 19.15 0.32
CA MET A 54 -6.77 18.92 0.79
C MET A 54 -6.85 19.06 2.31
N ASN A 55 -7.77 19.88 2.81
CA ASN A 55 -8.05 20.01 4.24
C ASN A 55 -6.78 20.25 5.08
N SER A 56 -5.94 21.21 4.68
CA SER A 56 -4.63 21.52 5.30
C SER A 56 -3.56 20.43 5.24
N ALA A 57 -3.87 19.25 4.67
CA ALA A 57 -2.90 18.21 4.39
C ALA A 57 -2.52 18.21 2.92
N LEU A 58 -1.33 17.71 2.62
CA LEU A 58 -0.82 17.56 1.27
C LEU A 58 -0.73 16.08 0.95
N VAL A 59 -1.35 15.67 -0.14
CA VAL A 59 -1.53 14.29 -0.57
C VAL A 59 -0.67 14.11 -1.81
N VAL A 60 0.27 13.16 -1.80
CA VAL A 60 1.22 12.94 -2.89
C VAL A 60 1.14 11.50 -3.37
N PHE A 61 0.90 11.35 -4.67
CA PHE A 61 0.90 10.08 -5.36
C PHE A 61 2.26 9.80 -5.98
N VAL A 62 2.82 8.63 -5.65
CA VAL A 62 4.05 8.10 -6.24
C VAL A 62 3.77 6.92 -7.16
N ASP A 63 4.73 6.56 -7.99
CA ASP A 63 4.61 5.46 -8.95
C ASP A 63 4.61 4.04 -8.32
N SER A 64 5.18 3.88 -7.13
CA SER A 64 5.46 2.58 -6.51
C SER A 64 5.09 2.57 -5.03
N ILE A 65 4.54 1.46 -4.54
CA ILE A 65 4.16 1.30 -3.13
C ILE A 65 5.40 1.29 -2.22
N ASP A 66 6.49 0.66 -2.64
CA ASP A 66 7.74 0.64 -1.86
C ASP A 66 8.32 2.04 -1.62
N LYS A 67 8.16 2.95 -2.59
CA LYS A 67 8.56 4.36 -2.45
C LYS A 67 7.65 5.13 -1.51
N ALA A 68 6.34 4.81 -1.50
CA ALA A 68 5.41 5.37 -0.53
C ALA A 68 5.76 4.92 0.90
N ASP A 69 6.03 3.63 1.11
CA ASP A 69 6.49 3.10 2.40
C ASP A 69 7.85 3.72 2.80
N GLN A 70 8.77 3.91 1.86
CA GLN A 70 10.04 4.59 2.10
C GLN A 70 9.83 6.03 2.59
N LEU A 71 8.90 6.79 1.99
CA LEU A 71 8.57 8.15 2.44
C LEU A 71 7.96 8.17 3.84
N VAL A 72 7.15 7.18 4.18
CA VAL A 72 6.57 7.03 5.53
C VAL A 72 7.66 6.78 6.58
N VAL A 73 8.66 5.96 6.24
CA VAL A 73 9.77 5.64 7.16
C VAL A 73 10.78 6.79 7.25
N ALA A 74 11.13 7.40 6.13
CA ALA A 74 12.14 8.46 6.07
C ALA A 74 11.63 9.79 6.66
N GLY A 75 10.32 10.08 6.53
CA GLY A 75 9.83 11.43 6.75
C GLY A 75 10.16 12.35 5.57
N VAL A 76 9.58 13.55 5.54
CA VAL A 76 9.95 14.58 4.56
C VAL A 76 10.42 15.80 5.31
N ALA A 77 11.65 16.25 5.05
CA ALA A 77 12.15 17.51 5.58
C ALA A 77 11.69 18.64 4.65
N VAL A 78 10.87 19.56 5.14
CA VAL A 78 10.50 20.77 4.40
C VAL A 78 10.99 21.98 5.20
N ASN A 79 11.74 22.88 4.56
CA ASN A 79 12.37 24.02 5.23
C ASN A 79 13.26 23.65 6.44
N GLY A 80 13.88 22.47 6.41
CA GLY A 80 14.71 21.97 7.51
C GLY A 80 13.92 21.42 8.70
N GLU A 81 12.59 21.39 8.64
CA GLU A 81 11.72 20.78 9.64
C GLU A 81 11.19 19.42 9.14
N LEU A 82 11.35 18.37 9.94
CA LEU A 82 10.85 17.04 9.62
C LEU A 82 9.32 16.99 9.76
N THR A 83 8.64 16.96 8.63
CA THR A 83 7.20 16.77 8.55
C THR A 83 6.88 15.27 8.56
N PRO A 84 6.03 14.80 9.49
CA PRO A 84 5.63 13.41 9.52
C PRO A 84 4.78 13.06 8.28
N VAL A 85 5.06 11.89 7.71
CA VAL A 85 4.36 11.34 6.56
C VAL A 85 3.48 10.18 7.01
N PHE A 86 2.22 10.18 6.61
CA PHE A 86 1.25 9.16 6.95
C PHE A 86 0.74 8.46 5.68
N PRO A 87 0.78 7.13 5.60
CA PRO A 87 0.17 6.42 4.48
C PRO A 87 -1.36 6.56 4.55
N LEU A 88 -2.02 6.79 3.41
CA LEU A 88 -3.49 6.89 3.38
C LEU A 88 -4.21 5.55 3.45
N SER A 89 -3.50 4.47 3.16
CA SER A 89 -3.98 3.12 3.42
C SER A 89 -3.17 2.54 4.56
N ASN A 90 -3.84 1.87 5.51
CA ASN A 90 -3.13 1.10 6.52
C ASN A 90 -2.33 0.01 5.78
N PRO A 91 -0.99 -0.02 5.89
CA PRO A 91 -0.19 -1.08 5.30
C PRO A 91 -0.49 -2.38 6.05
N VAL A 92 -1.40 -3.19 5.49
CA VAL A 92 -1.72 -4.53 6.00
C VAL A 92 -0.95 -5.56 5.19
N LYS A 93 -0.04 -6.27 5.86
CA LYS A 93 0.69 -7.39 5.27
C LYS A 93 0.01 -8.70 5.66
N LYS A 94 -0.42 -9.48 4.66
CA LYS A 94 -0.94 -10.84 4.87
C LYS A 94 0.24 -11.81 4.95
N VAL A 95 0.40 -12.46 6.10
CA VAL A 95 1.42 -13.49 6.33
C VAL A 95 0.74 -14.87 6.32
N ILE A 96 1.30 -15.82 5.57
CA ILE A 96 0.84 -17.22 5.54
C ILE A 96 1.91 -18.07 6.21
N VAL A 97 1.54 -18.77 7.29
CA VAL A 97 2.43 -19.70 7.99
C VAL A 97 2.01 -21.12 7.60
N SER A 98 2.91 -21.84 6.94
CA SER A 98 2.70 -23.23 6.50
C SER A 98 3.51 -24.21 7.35
N ASN A 99 3.16 -25.50 7.31
CA ASN A 99 3.82 -26.57 8.07
C ASN A 99 3.78 -26.34 9.60
N VAL A 100 2.68 -25.79 10.09
CA VAL A 100 2.45 -25.59 11.53
C VAL A 100 2.06 -26.93 12.17
N PRO A 101 2.82 -27.44 13.15
CA PRO A 101 2.46 -28.68 13.83
C PRO A 101 1.12 -28.57 14.57
N PRO A 102 0.33 -29.66 14.68
CA PRO A 102 -1.03 -29.63 15.21
C PRO A 102 -1.14 -29.24 16.70
N PHE A 103 -0.02 -29.21 17.42
CA PHE A 103 0.05 -28.79 18.82
C PHE A 103 0.26 -27.27 19.00
N LEU A 104 0.58 -26.53 17.94
CA LEU A 104 0.82 -25.09 18.02
C LEU A 104 -0.51 -24.34 18.01
N LYS A 105 -0.81 -23.64 19.12
CA LYS A 105 -2.05 -22.86 19.26
C LYS A 105 -1.96 -21.51 18.55
N ASN A 106 -3.10 -21.04 18.06
CA ASN A 106 -3.22 -19.71 17.45
C ASN A 106 -2.73 -18.59 18.38
N ASP A 107 -2.93 -18.70 19.71
CA ASP A 107 -2.43 -17.71 20.68
C ASP A 107 -0.92 -17.55 20.68
N LEU A 108 -0.16 -18.63 20.48
CA LEU A 108 1.30 -18.57 20.41
C LEU A 108 1.74 -17.87 19.12
N LEU A 109 1.08 -18.17 18.00
CA LEU A 109 1.33 -17.50 16.73
C LEU A 109 0.95 -16.01 16.80
N LEU A 110 -0.20 -15.66 17.41
CA LEU A 110 -0.62 -14.28 17.58
C LEU A 110 0.37 -13.52 18.48
N ARG A 111 0.82 -14.14 19.58
CA ARG A 111 1.82 -13.52 20.46
C ARG A 111 3.14 -13.25 19.72
N GLU A 112 3.63 -14.22 18.96
CA GLU A 112 4.89 -14.06 18.23
C GLU A 112 4.76 -13.04 17.10
N LEU A 113 3.70 -13.10 16.30
CA LEU A 113 3.43 -12.12 15.24
C LEU A 113 3.18 -10.72 15.79
N GLY A 114 2.56 -10.62 16.98
CA GLY A 114 2.34 -9.37 17.68
C GLY A 114 3.63 -8.62 18.04
N ARG A 115 4.75 -9.35 18.20
CA ARG A 115 6.08 -8.75 18.40
C ARG A 115 6.57 -8.00 17.16
N HIS A 116 6.09 -8.39 15.98
CA HIS A 116 6.47 -7.81 14.70
C HIS A 116 5.50 -6.72 14.21
N GLY A 117 4.40 -6.49 14.92
CA GLY A 117 3.48 -5.42 14.61
C GLY A 117 2.05 -5.68 15.08
N ARG A 118 1.18 -4.71 14.81
CA ARG A 118 -0.24 -4.81 15.17
C ARG A 118 -0.96 -5.78 14.22
N ILE A 119 -1.51 -6.84 14.79
CA ILE A 119 -2.34 -7.80 14.06
C ILE A 119 -3.73 -7.17 13.83
N VAL A 120 -4.14 -7.09 12.56
CA VAL A 120 -5.38 -6.40 12.14
C VAL A 120 -6.57 -7.36 12.01
N SER A 121 -6.31 -8.67 11.85
CA SER A 121 -7.35 -9.70 11.70
C SER A 121 -7.06 -10.91 12.60
N LEU A 122 -8.11 -11.44 13.24
CA LEU A 122 -8.05 -12.70 13.99
C LEU A 122 -7.86 -13.89 13.04
N MET A 123 -7.14 -14.92 13.50
CA MET A 123 -6.94 -16.14 12.72
C MET A 123 -8.23 -16.97 12.70
N PRO A 124 -8.61 -17.56 11.54
CA PRO A 124 -9.74 -18.47 11.47
C PRO A 124 -9.47 -19.69 12.36
N ASN A 125 -10.45 -20.05 13.18
CA ASN A 125 -10.37 -21.22 14.05
C ASN A 125 -10.47 -22.47 13.20
N GLY A 126 -9.34 -23.10 12.87
CA GLY A 126 -9.10 -24.55 12.67
C GLY A 126 -10.04 -25.45 11.84
N ALA A 127 -11.18 -24.97 11.32
CA ALA A 127 -12.20 -25.79 10.67
C ALA A 127 -12.37 -25.49 9.18
N GLU A 128 -11.70 -24.45 8.66
CA GLU A 128 -11.70 -24.13 7.23
C GLU A 128 -10.27 -24.11 6.70
N ALA A 129 -9.56 -25.23 6.89
CA ALA A 129 -8.38 -25.52 6.10
C ALA A 129 -8.86 -25.96 4.71
N HIS A 130 -8.77 -25.05 3.73
CA HIS A 130 -8.66 -25.36 2.31
C HIS A 130 -9.73 -26.33 1.75
N ARG A 131 -10.93 -25.82 1.42
CA ARG A 131 -11.76 -26.49 0.40
C ARG A 131 -11.17 -26.17 -0.98
N PRO A 132 -10.57 -27.12 -1.71
CA PRO A 132 -10.27 -26.91 -3.12
C PRO A 132 -11.59 -26.73 -3.86
N ALA A 133 -11.70 -25.62 -4.59
CA ALA A 133 -12.79 -25.37 -5.52
C ALA A 133 -12.57 -26.22 -6.78
N ASP A 134 -12.76 -27.53 -6.70
CA ASP A 134 -13.03 -28.32 -7.90
C ASP A 134 -13.76 -29.62 -7.57
N GLN A 135 -15.08 -29.58 -7.68
CA GLN A 135 -15.88 -30.77 -7.98
C GLN A 135 -17.13 -30.33 -8.73
N ARG A 136 -16.94 -29.84 -9.96
CA ARG A 136 -18.03 -29.84 -10.95
C ARG A 136 -17.67 -30.79 -12.07
N SER A 137 -18.56 -31.76 -12.24
CA SER A 137 -18.75 -32.61 -13.43
C SER A 137 -18.11 -33.99 -13.38
N ALA A 138 -18.83 -34.94 -12.77
CA ALA A 138 -18.97 -36.28 -13.33
C ALA A 138 -20.12 -37.04 -12.65
N THR A 139 -21.32 -36.98 -13.22
CA THR A 139 -22.16 -38.19 -13.34
C THR A 139 -23.05 -38.06 -14.56
N HIS A 140 -22.72 -38.94 -15.51
CA HIS A 140 -23.38 -39.21 -16.76
C HIS A 140 -24.89 -39.42 -16.64
N ALA A 141 -25.60 -38.88 -17.62
CA ALA A 141 -26.94 -39.29 -17.99
C ALA A 141 -27.01 -40.82 -18.23
N ARG A 142 -28.03 -41.48 -17.65
CA ARG A 142 -28.61 -42.71 -18.21
C ARG A 142 -30.12 -42.54 -18.35
N ARG A 143 -30.55 -42.53 -19.62
CA ARG A 143 -31.91 -42.73 -20.12
C ARG A 143 -32.35 -44.20 -19.94
N GLY A 144 -33.67 -44.39 -19.88
CA GLY A 144 -34.40 -45.61 -20.24
C GLY A 144 -34.59 -46.58 -19.07
N GLN A 145 -35.77 -47.12 -18.78
CA GLN A 145 -37.04 -47.24 -19.53
C GLN A 145 -38.22 -47.06 -18.58
#